data_AF-A0A0M3KB73-F1
#
_entry.id   AF-A0A0M3KB73-F1
#
_cell.length_a   1.000
_cell.length_b   1.000
_cell.length_c   1.000
_cell.angle_alpha   90.00
_cell.angle_beta   90.00
_cell.angle_gamma   90.00
#
_symmetry.space_group_name_H-M   'P 1'
#
loop_
_entity.id
_entity.type
_entity.pdbx_description
1 polymer ?
#
loop_
_entity_poly.entity_id
_entity_poly.type
_entity_poly.pdbx_seq_one_letter_code
_entity_poly.pdbx_strand_id
1 'polypeptide(L)'
;MGADCDQCLPFYNDRPWRAGTANEANECIACNCSHLSNRCYYDHDLFEKTGSGGHCVDCAGNTQGPHCEECAANNWRRRGEHYCVACNCNEIGSLTLQCDETGQCPCKPGVDGQFCDHCKNGFYEFSKTGCKDCECEAAGSFNNEPRCNSKSGDCACKLNVEGRQCNKCKPGYFDLSTDNRFGCTPCFCYGHSSICTTADGYYAMNISTDFITGKEKWSAMSLRGPQDAQWSEMDKALAVSDVDGTPVYFIAPQQFTGDQRASYNQDLWFTLRVQQGQIQPSVRCYSDSDNPDCPCPSTLLCQYVYLTPTFDDGLCSFYWDVVIVGADGQELSLPIFAQDNPTPNSNEQHYRFRIHANPIFQWSPRLNELDFIGVLSNVSAIKIRGTYSNGDVGFLSNVHLGTASLAVSGDNPKEAKWVESCSCLEGFVGQFCESCAPGYKRELKYGGPFNRCIKCDCHGHSESCDAESGQSPAQLSYLDVFVREIE
;
A
#
# COMPACT_ATOMS: atom_id res chain seq x y z
N MET A 1 -71.78 3.34 -39.80
CA MET A 1 -71.48 2.38 -40.88
C MET A 1 -72.57 1.31 -40.90
N GLY A 2 -72.52 0.38 -41.85
CA GLY A 2 -73.65 -0.52 -42.11
C GLY A 2 -74.67 0.13 -43.05
N ALA A 3 -75.48 -0.69 -43.72
CA ALA A 3 -76.45 -0.21 -44.72
C ALA A 3 -77.48 0.76 -44.11
N ASP A 4 -77.77 0.58 -42.82
CA ASP A 4 -78.76 1.35 -42.06
C ASP A 4 -78.14 2.22 -40.96
N CYS A 5 -76.82 2.46 -41.02
CA CYS A 5 -76.09 3.20 -39.98
C CYS A 5 -76.20 2.60 -38.57
N ASP A 6 -76.44 1.29 -38.48
CA ASP A 6 -76.70 0.51 -37.27
C ASP A 6 -75.45 0.19 -36.44
N GLN A 7 -74.27 0.59 -36.94
CA GLN A 7 -72.99 0.30 -36.29
C GLN A 7 -72.06 1.51 -36.32
N CYS A 8 -71.25 1.65 -35.27
CA CYS A 8 -70.16 2.63 -35.25
C CYS A 8 -69.01 2.19 -36.17
N LEU A 9 -68.22 3.17 -36.64
CA LEU A 9 -66.98 2.87 -37.37
C LEU A 9 -65.99 2.12 -36.46
N PRO A 10 -65.05 1.31 -37.00
CA PRO A 10 -64.18 0.44 -36.19
C PRO A 10 -63.32 1.11 -35.11
N PHE A 11 -63.06 2.41 -35.21
CA PHE A 11 -62.29 3.19 -34.22
C PHE A 11 -63.17 4.12 -33.36
N TYR A 12 -64.49 4.06 -33.52
CA TYR A 12 -65.44 4.97 -32.89
C TYR A 12 -66.35 4.23 -31.89
N ASN A 13 -65.75 3.39 -31.04
CA ASN A 13 -66.46 2.52 -30.10
C ASN A 13 -66.28 2.95 -28.64
N ASP A 14 -66.04 4.24 -28.37
CA ASP A 14 -65.82 4.72 -26.99
C ASP A 14 -67.10 4.74 -26.13
N ARG A 15 -68.27 4.74 -26.77
CA ARG A 15 -69.58 4.65 -26.12
C ARG A 15 -70.50 3.75 -26.94
N PRO A 16 -71.58 3.20 -26.35
CA PRO A 16 -72.47 2.32 -27.09
C PRO A 16 -73.22 3.11 -28.17
N TRP A 17 -73.44 2.48 -29.32
CA TRP A 17 -74.18 3.07 -30.43
C TRP A 17 -75.60 3.46 -30.00
N ARG A 18 -76.08 4.61 -30.49
CA ARG A 18 -77.45 5.08 -30.31
C ARG A 18 -77.93 5.75 -31.59
N ALA A 19 -79.21 5.54 -31.94
CA ALA A 19 -79.84 6.23 -33.04
C ALA A 19 -79.92 7.75 -32.78
N GLY A 20 -79.77 8.55 -33.82
CA GLY A 20 -79.99 10.00 -33.75
C GLY A 20 -81.45 10.33 -33.46
N THR A 21 -81.67 11.43 -32.73
CA THR A 21 -82.99 12.00 -32.44
C THR A 21 -83.10 13.41 -33.03
N ALA A 22 -84.29 14.03 -32.95
CA ALA A 22 -84.49 15.39 -33.44
C ALA A 22 -83.60 16.44 -32.76
N ASN A 23 -83.11 16.16 -31.54
CA ASN A 23 -82.35 17.11 -30.73
C ASN A 23 -80.89 16.68 -30.51
N GLU A 24 -80.55 15.41 -30.74
CA GLU A 24 -79.22 14.84 -30.47
C GLU A 24 -78.79 13.93 -31.61
N ALA A 25 -77.62 14.20 -32.19
CA ALA A 25 -77.09 13.38 -33.28
C ALA A 25 -76.65 11.97 -32.83
N ASN A 26 -76.34 11.78 -31.54
CA ASN A 26 -75.85 10.52 -30.97
C ASN A 26 -74.68 9.91 -31.74
N GLU A 27 -73.78 10.76 -32.23
CA GLU A 27 -72.63 10.32 -33.02
C GLU A 27 -71.71 9.39 -32.22
N CYS A 28 -71.12 8.43 -32.92
CA CYS A 28 -70.13 7.53 -32.34
C CYS A 28 -68.87 8.32 -31.94
N ILE A 29 -68.28 8.00 -30.79
CA ILE A 29 -67.10 8.71 -30.26
C ILE A 29 -65.84 7.89 -30.54
N ALA A 30 -64.81 8.57 -31.06
CA ALA A 30 -63.50 7.98 -31.31
C ALA A 30 -62.85 7.46 -30.03
N CYS A 31 -62.27 6.28 -30.07
CA CYS A 31 -61.49 5.75 -28.96
C CYS A 31 -60.20 6.54 -28.76
N ASN A 32 -59.80 6.72 -27.51
CA ASN A 32 -58.49 7.26 -27.18
C ASN A 32 -57.48 6.12 -27.03
N CYS A 33 -56.62 5.92 -28.04
CA CYS A 33 -55.58 4.88 -28.03
C CYS A 33 -54.16 5.46 -28.04
N SER A 34 -53.97 6.69 -27.56
CA SER A 34 -52.65 7.36 -27.53
C SER A 34 -51.93 7.42 -28.89
N HIS A 35 -52.67 7.34 -30.01
CA HIS A 35 -52.16 7.18 -31.38
C HIS A 35 -51.36 5.89 -31.65
N LEU A 36 -51.45 4.90 -30.76
CA LEU A 36 -50.73 3.63 -30.83
C LEU A 36 -51.63 2.47 -31.29
N SER A 37 -52.92 2.71 -31.48
CA SER A 37 -53.82 1.79 -32.17
C SER A 37 -54.85 2.58 -32.97
N ASN A 38 -55.34 1.98 -34.06
CA ASN A 38 -56.45 2.46 -34.88
C ASN A 38 -57.68 1.54 -34.80
N ARG A 39 -57.73 0.63 -33.81
CA ARG A 39 -58.83 -0.33 -33.61
C ARG A 39 -59.19 -0.40 -32.14
N CYS A 40 -60.49 -0.42 -31.85
CA CYS A 40 -61.01 -0.58 -30.50
C CYS A 40 -62.39 -1.24 -30.52
N TYR A 41 -62.78 -1.83 -29.40
CA TYR A 41 -64.14 -2.31 -29.14
C TYR A 41 -64.73 -1.62 -27.91
N TYR A 42 -66.05 -1.69 -27.77
CA TYR A 42 -66.74 -1.15 -26.61
C TYR A 42 -66.73 -2.15 -25.46
N ASP A 43 -66.21 -1.73 -24.31
CA ASP A 43 -66.19 -2.44 -23.04
C ASP A 43 -67.15 -1.75 -22.06
N HIS A 44 -68.20 -2.47 -21.69
CA HIS A 44 -69.25 -1.98 -20.79
C HIS A 44 -68.73 -1.73 -19.37
N ASP A 45 -67.90 -2.62 -18.85
CA ASP A 45 -67.39 -2.54 -17.48
C ASP A 45 -66.40 -1.39 -17.33
N LEU A 46 -65.62 -1.11 -18.38
CA LEU A 46 -64.75 0.07 -18.45
C LEU A 46 -65.58 1.35 -18.46
N PHE A 47 -66.63 1.40 -19.30
CA PHE A 47 -67.50 2.55 -19.43
C PHE A 47 -68.22 2.91 -18.12
N GLU A 48 -68.72 1.91 -17.38
CA GLU A 48 -69.37 2.14 -16.08
C GLU A 48 -68.41 2.73 -15.04
N LYS A 49 -67.12 2.40 -15.12
CA LYS A 49 -66.10 2.84 -14.15
C LYS A 49 -65.51 4.20 -14.49
N THR A 50 -65.22 4.48 -15.75
CA THR A 50 -64.44 5.67 -16.18
C THR A 50 -65.26 6.67 -16.99
N GLY A 51 -66.45 6.29 -17.48
CA GLY A 51 -67.24 7.06 -18.45
C GLY A 51 -66.77 6.95 -19.90
N SER A 52 -65.71 6.18 -20.16
CA SER A 52 -65.13 5.89 -21.49
C SER A 52 -65.01 4.38 -21.65
N GLY A 53 -65.60 3.82 -22.69
CA GLY A 53 -65.73 2.38 -22.92
C GLY A 53 -64.83 1.87 -24.03
N GLY A 54 -64.05 2.73 -24.69
CA GLY A 54 -63.20 2.31 -25.78
C GLY A 54 -62.00 1.51 -25.29
N HIS A 55 -61.95 0.22 -25.59
CA HIS A 55 -60.81 -0.65 -25.31
C HIS A 55 -60.01 -0.90 -26.59
N CYS A 56 -58.78 -0.40 -26.64
CA CYS A 56 -57.88 -0.50 -27.78
C CYS A 56 -57.33 -1.91 -27.94
N VAL A 57 -57.14 -2.34 -29.19
CA VAL A 57 -56.54 -3.65 -29.53
C VAL A 57 -55.37 -3.47 -30.47
N ASP A 58 -54.45 -4.44 -30.52
CA ASP A 58 -53.23 -4.38 -31.35
C ASP A 58 -52.37 -3.13 -31.07
N CYS A 59 -52.19 -2.77 -29.80
CA CYS A 59 -51.36 -1.63 -29.38
C CYS A 59 -49.92 -1.75 -29.92
N ALA A 60 -49.49 -0.73 -30.67
CA ALA A 60 -48.15 -0.64 -31.24
C ALA A 60 -47.10 -0.19 -30.20
N GLY A 61 -45.82 -0.39 -30.51
CA GLY A 61 -44.72 0.14 -29.70
C GLY A 61 -44.60 -0.50 -28.31
N ASN A 62 -44.89 -1.79 -28.18
CA ASN A 62 -44.83 -2.54 -26.91
C ASN A 62 -45.64 -1.89 -25.78
N THR A 63 -46.80 -1.33 -26.12
CA THR A 63 -47.73 -0.76 -25.13
C THR A 63 -48.88 -1.69 -24.83
N GLN A 64 -49.52 -1.49 -23.68
CA GLN A 64 -50.68 -2.23 -23.22
C GLN A 64 -51.63 -1.29 -22.45
N GLY A 65 -52.75 -1.83 -22.00
CA GLY A 65 -53.79 -1.09 -21.30
C GLY A 65 -54.95 -0.69 -22.23
N PRO A 66 -56.11 -0.32 -21.67
CA PRO A 66 -57.30 0.02 -22.45
C PRO A 66 -57.10 1.15 -23.46
N HIS A 67 -56.11 2.02 -23.26
CA HIS A 67 -55.79 3.18 -24.08
C HIS A 67 -54.35 3.14 -24.64
N CYS A 68 -53.70 1.96 -24.61
CA CYS A 68 -52.29 1.77 -24.95
C CYS A 68 -51.34 2.72 -24.17
N GLU A 69 -51.72 3.06 -22.94
CA GLU A 69 -51.10 4.08 -22.11
C GLU A 69 -49.92 3.54 -21.28
N GLU A 70 -49.90 2.23 -21.03
CA GLU A 70 -48.87 1.55 -20.24
C GLU A 70 -47.88 0.81 -21.14
N CYS A 71 -46.72 0.43 -20.60
CA CYS A 71 -45.80 -0.48 -21.28
C CYS A 71 -46.21 -1.93 -21.05
N ALA A 72 -46.09 -2.75 -22.10
CA ALA A 72 -46.19 -4.19 -21.98
C ALA A 72 -45.16 -4.74 -20.98
N ALA A 73 -45.49 -5.85 -20.32
CA ALA A 73 -44.58 -6.49 -19.36
C ALA A 73 -43.16 -6.67 -19.93
N ASN A 74 -42.16 -6.46 -19.07
CA ASN A 74 -40.73 -6.45 -19.39
C ASN A 74 -40.29 -5.34 -20.36
N ASN A 75 -41.04 -4.24 -20.43
CA ASN A 75 -40.69 -3.04 -21.18
C ASN A 75 -40.83 -1.78 -20.31
N TRP A 76 -40.16 -0.71 -20.70
CA TRP A 76 -40.18 0.59 -20.02
C TRP A 76 -40.20 1.73 -21.04
N ARG A 77 -40.64 2.92 -20.62
CA ARG A 77 -40.77 4.09 -21.50
C ARG A 77 -39.66 5.10 -21.23
N ARG A 78 -38.88 5.45 -22.26
CA ARG A 78 -37.91 6.55 -22.18
C ARG A 78 -38.63 7.89 -22.12
N ARG A 79 -38.06 8.84 -21.38
CA ARG A 79 -38.62 10.19 -21.25
C ARG A 79 -38.68 10.88 -22.62
N GLY A 80 -39.89 11.22 -23.07
CA GLY A 80 -40.14 11.89 -24.34
C GLY A 80 -40.43 10.95 -25.52
N GLU A 81 -40.46 9.63 -25.31
CA GLU A 81 -40.85 8.65 -26.33
C GLU A 81 -42.27 8.14 -26.11
N HIS A 82 -42.96 7.81 -27.22
CA HIS A 82 -44.33 7.28 -27.20
C HIS A 82 -44.39 5.75 -27.25
N TYR A 83 -43.27 5.07 -27.48
CA TYR A 83 -43.16 3.61 -27.51
C TYR A 83 -42.31 3.12 -26.33
N CYS A 84 -42.44 1.84 -26.01
CA CYS A 84 -41.72 1.18 -24.92
C CYS A 84 -40.57 0.32 -25.45
N VAL A 85 -39.48 0.30 -24.69
CA VAL A 85 -38.25 -0.43 -24.98
C VAL A 85 -38.16 -1.64 -24.05
N ALA A 86 -37.71 -2.78 -24.57
CA ALA A 86 -37.51 -3.98 -23.78
C ALA A 86 -36.45 -3.78 -22.69
N CYS A 87 -36.70 -4.33 -21.51
CA CYS A 87 -35.78 -4.27 -20.37
C CYS A 87 -34.52 -5.11 -20.58
N ASN A 88 -34.63 -6.28 -21.23
CA ASN A 88 -33.54 -7.24 -21.46
C ASN A 88 -32.81 -7.68 -20.17
N CYS A 89 -33.51 -7.74 -19.05
CA CYS A 89 -32.99 -8.26 -17.79
C CYS A 89 -32.57 -9.73 -17.92
N ASN A 90 -31.42 -10.10 -17.36
CA ASN A 90 -30.90 -11.45 -17.38
C ASN A 90 -31.72 -12.38 -16.49
N GLU A 91 -32.26 -13.47 -17.04
CA GLU A 91 -33.11 -14.42 -16.31
C GLU A 91 -32.42 -15.07 -15.09
N ILE A 92 -31.09 -15.21 -15.12
CA ILE A 92 -30.33 -15.82 -14.04
C ILE A 92 -29.97 -14.78 -12.97
N GLY A 93 -29.49 -13.60 -13.39
CA GLY A 93 -28.95 -12.58 -12.49
C GLY A 93 -29.95 -11.56 -11.96
N SER A 94 -31.11 -11.39 -12.62
CA SER A 94 -32.17 -10.47 -12.18
C SER A 94 -33.17 -11.16 -11.24
N LEU A 95 -33.76 -10.38 -10.33
CA LEU A 95 -34.87 -10.81 -9.47
C LEU A 95 -36.18 -10.94 -10.26
N THR A 96 -36.39 -10.04 -11.22
CA THR A 96 -37.53 -10.01 -12.14
C THR A 96 -37.06 -9.56 -13.53
N LEU A 97 -37.88 -9.80 -14.56
CA LEU A 97 -37.59 -9.36 -15.93
C LEU A 97 -38.06 -7.92 -16.23
N GLN A 98 -38.80 -7.33 -15.30
CA GLN A 98 -39.26 -5.95 -15.37
C GLN A 98 -38.23 -5.02 -14.73
N CYS A 99 -37.79 -4.03 -15.49
CA CYS A 99 -36.89 -2.96 -15.08
C CYS A 99 -37.65 -1.72 -14.59
N ASP A 100 -36.92 -0.79 -13.96
CA ASP A 100 -37.46 0.49 -13.50
C ASP A 100 -37.67 1.53 -14.63
N GLU A 101 -38.10 2.74 -14.26
CA GLU A 101 -38.34 3.85 -15.19
C GLU A 101 -37.08 4.33 -15.94
N THR A 102 -35.89 3.91 -15.50
CA THR A 102 -34.60 4.21 -16.13
C THR A 102 -34.09 3.07 -17.02
N GLY A 103 -34.80 1.94 -17.01
CA GLY A 103 -34.37 0.73 -17.70
C GLY A 103 -33.34 -0.07 -16.92
N GLN A 104 -33.19 0.14 -15.61
CA GLN A 104 -32.30 -0.62 -14.74
C GLN A 104 -33.02 -1.85 -14.19
N CYS A 105 -32.41 -3.02 -14.37
CA CYS A 105 -32.95 -4.28 -13.85
C CYS A 105 -32.65 -4.45 -12.35
N PRO A 106 -33.58 -5.02 -11.56
CA PRO A 106 -33.34 -5.34 -10.17
C PRO A 106 -32.45 -6.60 -10.05
N CYS A 107 -31.18 -6.42 -9.70
CA CYS A 107 -30.22 -7.52 -9.66
C CYS A 107 -30.24 -8.31 -8.35
N LYS A 108 -29.89 -9.60 -8.43
CA LYS A 108 -29.67 -10.49 -7.29
C LYS A 108 -28.43 -10.07 -6.47
N PRO A 109 -28.28 -10.56 -5.22
CA PRO A 109 -27.12 -10.26 -4.40
C PRO A 109 -25.80 -10.57 -5.13
N GLY A 110 -24.84 -9.63 -5.06
CA GLY A 110 -23.55 -9.77 -5.71
C GLY A 110 -23.54 -9.64 -7.24
N VAL A 111 -24.68 -9.41 -7.90
CA VAL A 111 -24.80 -9.23 -9.36
C VAL A 111 -24.90 -7.74 -9.71
N ASP A 112 -24.26 -7.33 -10.81
CA ASP A 112 -24.22 -5.95 -11.31
C ASP A 112 -24.58 -5.84 -12.79
N GLY A 113 -24.63 -4.59 -13.25
CA GLY A 113 -24.89 -4.22 -14.62
C GLY A 113 -26.34 -3.79 -14.85
N GLN A 114 -26.57 -3.06 -15.94
CA GLN A 114 -27.92 -2.61 -16.31
C GLN A 114 -28.89 -3.79 -16.48
N PHE A 115 -28.37 -4.90 -16.98
CA PHE A 115 -29.12 -6.12 -17.29
C PHE A 115 -28.85 -7.25 -16.28
N CYS A 116 -28.09 -7.02 -15.22
CA CYS A 116 -27.72 -8.04 -14.21
C CYS A 116 -27.02 -9.27 -14.81
N ASP A 117 -26.06 -9.05 -15.69
CA ASP A 117 -25.42 -10.09 -16.52
C ASP A 117 -24.03 -10.52 -16.03
N HIS A 118 -23.51 -9.89 -14.97
CA HIS A 118 -22.20 -10.22 -14.41
C HIS A 118 -22.13 -9.97 -12.90
N CYS A 119 -21.10 -10.49 -12.24
CA CYS A 119 -20.89 -10.23 -10.82
C CYS A 119 -20.33 -8.82 -10.58
N LYS A 120 -20.72 -8.22 -9.44
CA LYS A 120 -20.07 -7.02 -8.88
C LYS A 120 -18.58 -7.29 -8.65
N ASN A 121 -17.78 -6.24 -8.67
CA ASN A 121 -16.39 -6.32 -8.19
C ASN A 121 -16.35 -6.85 -6.75
N GLY A 122 -15.47 -7.82 -6.47
CA GLY A 122 -15.41 -8.51 -5.18
C GLY A 122 -16.34 -9.73 -5.07
N PHE A 123 -17.08 -10.07 -6.12
CA PHE A 123 -17.95 -11.25 -6.17
C PHE A 123 -17.58 -12.16 -7.35
N TYR A 124 -17.89 -13.45 -7.21
CA TYR A 124 -17.60 -14.48 -8.20
C TYR A 124 -18.72 -15.53 -8.29
N GLU A 125 -18.61 -16.43 -9.28
CA GLU A 125 -19.53 -17.57 -9.48
C GLU A 125 -20.98 -17.12 -9.73
N PHE A 126 -21.20 -16.51 -10.89
CA PHE A 126 -22.52 -16.07 -11.34
C PHE A 126 -23.51 -17.25 -11.43
N SER A 127 -24.58 -17.20 -10.64
CA SER A 127 -25.53 -18.31 -10.48
C SER A 127 -26.97 -17.81 -10.28
N LYS A 128 -27.92 -18.75 -10.20
CA LYS A 128 -29.34 -18.44 -9.96
C LYS A 128 -29.59 -17.79 -8.59
N THR A 129 -28.68 -17.90 -7.63
CA THR A 129 -28.78 -17.27 -6.31
C THR A 129 -28.07 -15.92 -6.24
N GLY A 130 -27.45 -15.46 -7.34
CA GLY A 130 -26.58 -14.30 -7.38
C GLY A 130 -25.11 -14.69 -7.52
N CYS A 131 -24.21 -13.86 -6.99
CA CYS A 131 -22.78 -14.14 -6.91
C CYS A 131 -22.32 -14.27 -5.46
N LYS A 132 -21.27 -15.06 -5.24
CA LYS A 132 -20.66 -15.27 -3.92
C LYS A 132 -19.60 -14.19 -3.65
N ASP A 133 -19.49 -13.76 -2.40
CA ASP A 133 -18.43 -12.85 -1.96
C ASP A 133 -17.08 -13.57 -2.04
N CYS A 134 -16.06 -12.90 -2.57
CA CYS A 134 -14.71 -13.43 -2.66
C CYS A 134 -13.99 -13.47 -1.30
N GLU A 135 -14.41 -12.62 -0.35
CA GLU A 135 -13.81 -12.52 0.99
C GLU A 135 -12.30 -12.20 0.92
N CYS A 136 -11.92 -11.30 0.00
CA CYS A 136 -10.52 -10.85 -0.10
C CYS A 136 -10.16 -9.97 1.10
N GLU A 137 -9.10 -10.35 1.83
CA GLU A 137 -8.55 -9.56 2.93
C GLU A 137 -7.92 -8.28 2.38
N ALA A 138 -8.41 -7.11 2.81
CA ALA A 138 -7.96 -5.83 2.31
C ALA A 138 -6.46 -5.62 2.60
N ALA A 139 -5.98 -5.99 3.79
CA ALA A 139 -4.56 -5.83 4.14
C ALA A 139 -3.61 -6.61 3.22
N GLY A 140 -4.07 -7.74 2.68
CA GLY A 140 -3.28 -8.58 1.77
C GLY A 140 -3.59 -8.42 0.30
N SER A 141 -4.67 -7.73 -0.05
CA SER A 141 -5.05 -7.47 -1.44
C SER A 141 -4.23 -6.33 -2.03
N PHE A 142 -3.93 -6.41 -3.32
CA PHE A 142 -3.16 -5.41 -4.06
C PHE A 142 -3.82 -4.02 -3.92
N ASN A 143 -3.02 -3.00 -3.59
CA ASN A 143 -3.49 -1.64 -3.27
C ASN A 143 -4.58 -1.52 -2.20
N ASN A 144 -4.73 -2.55 -1.34
CA ASN A 144 -5.81 -2.66 -0.36
C ASN A 144 -7.22 -2.71 -0.99
N GLU A 145 -7.33 -3.14 -2.27
CA GLU A 145 -8.61 -3.29 -2.96
C GLU A 145 -9.03 -4.77 -2.99
N PRO A 146 -10.17 -5.16 -2.39
CA PRO A 146 -10.64 -6.55 -2.33
C PRO A 146 -11.23 -7.00 -3.69
N ARG A 147 -10.37 -7.12 -4.69
CA ARG A 147 -10.70 -7.54 -6.06
C ARG A 147 -10.32 -8.99 -6.31
N CYS A 148 -11.19 -9.69 -7.02
CA CYS A 148 -11.02 -11.09 -7.36
C CYS A 148 -11.45 -11.40 -8.79
N ASN A 149 -11.03 -12.55 -9.29
CA ASN A 149 -11.50 -13.10 -10.55
C ASN A 149 -13.00 -13.48 -10.45
N SER A 150 -13.83 -13.00 -11.38
CA SER A 150 -15.29 -13.23 -11.35
C SER A 150 -15.73 -14.69 -11.56
N LYS A 151 -14.82 -15.58 -11.98
CA LYS A 151 -15.09 -17.01 -12.17
C LYS A 151 -14.48 -17.86 -11.06
N SER A 152 -13.20 -17.69 -10.75
CA SER A 152 -12.52 -18.51 -9.73
C SER A 152 -12.61 -17.93 -8.31
N GLY A 153 -12.87 -16.64 -8.18
CA GLY A 153 -12.85 -15.91 -6.92
C GLY A 153 -11.44 -15.78 -6.31
N ASP A 154 -10.39 -15.98 -7.10
CA ASP A 154 -9.01 -15.75 -6.65
C ASP A 154 -8.74 -14.26 -6.53
N CYS A 155 -8.32 -13.83 -5.34
CA CYS A 155 -7.99 -12.44 -5.04
C CYS A 155 -6.60 -12.08 -5.56
N ALA A 156 -6.43 -10.82 -5.96
CA ALA A 156 -5.12 -10.30 -6.38
C ALA A 156 -4.30 -9.91 -5.14
N CYS A 157 -3.38 -10.78 -4.70
CA CYS A 157 -2.60 -10.56 -3.48
C CYS A 157 -1.38 -9.66 -3.68
N LYS A 158 -0.97 -8.99 -2.60
CA LYS A 158 0.33 -8.31 -2.49
C LYS A 158 1.49 -9.32 -2.56
N LEU A 159 2.68 -8.82 -2.83
CA LEU A 159 3.85 -9.65 -3.18
C LEU A 159 4.18 -10.73 -2.15
N ASN A 160 4.11 -10.42 -0.86
CA ASN A 160 4.52 -11.33 0.23
C ASN A 160 3.32 -12.05 0.89
N VAL A 161 2.19 -12.07 0.19
CA VAL A 161 0.91 -12.61 0.67
C VAL A 161 0.48 -13.76 -0.24
N GLU A 162 -0.17 -14.75 0.33
CA GLU A 162 -0.70 -15.92 -0.34
C GLU A 162 -2.09 -16.34 0.16
N GLY A 163 -2.62 -17.39 -0.45
CA GLY A 163 -3.98 -17.87 -0.24
C GLY A 163 -4.99 -17.19 -1.17
N ARG A 164 -6.07 -17.90 -1.48
CA ARG A 164 -7.14 -17.41 -2.38
C ARG A 164 -7.72 -16.06 -1.93
N GLN A 165 -7.79 -15.84 -0.63
CA GLN A 165 -8.36 -14.66 0.03
C GLN A 165 -7.30 -13.62 0.43
N CYS A 166 -6.02 -13.85 0.11
CA CYS A 166 -4.92 -12.98 0.54
C CYS A 166 -4.84 -12.72 2.05
N ASN A 167 -5.20 -13.72 2.86
CA ASN A 167 -5.27 -13.62 4.32
C ASN A 167 -4.08 -14.26 5.05
N LYS A 168 -3.06 -14.72 4.31
CA LYS A 168 -1.88 -15.40 4.87
C LYS A 168 -0.61 -14.81 4.30
N CYS A 169 0.38 -14.60 5.16
CA CYS A 169 1.74 -14.30 4.70
C CYS A 169 2.35 -15.55 4.07
N LYS A 170 3.20 -15.34 3.06
CA LYS A 170 4.05 -16.40 2.53
C LYS A 170 5.02 -16.91 3.61
N PRO A 171 5.50 -18.16 3.53
CA PRO A 171 6.54 -18.65 4.43
C PRO A 171 7.76 -17.71 4.46
N GLY A 172 8.29 -17.43 5.65
CA GLY A 172 9.37 -16.45 5.83
C GLY A 172 8.90 -15.00 6.00
N TYR A 173 7.58 -14.75 6.09
CA TYR A 173 7.01 -13.42 6.31
C TYR A 173 5.93 -13.43 7.40
N PHE A 174 5.72 -12.29 8.05
CA PHE A 174 4.74 -12.06 9.11
C PHE A 174 4.13 -10.66 9.01
N ASP A 175 3.25 -10.29 9.94
CA ASP A 175 2.64 -8.95 10.02
C ASP A 175 1.90 -8.51 8.75
N LEU A 176 0.74 -9.12 8.50
CA LEU A 176 -0.14 -8.71 7.40
C LEU A 176 -0.78 -7.34 7.69
N SER A 177 -0.38 -6.30 6.95
CA SER A 177 -0.76 -4.92 7.23
C SER A 177 -1.17 -4.12 5.98
N THR A 178 -2.16 -3.24 6.14
CA THR A 178 -2.58 -2.27 5.12
C THR A 178 -1.49 -1.24 4.82
N ASP A 179 -0.65 -0.93 5.81
CA ASP A 179 0.43 0.06 5.74
C ASP A 179 1.68 -0.52 5.06
N ASN A 180 1.73 -1.84 4.87
CA ASN A 180 2.79 -2.53 4.16
C ASN A 180 2.40 -2.72 2.69
N ARG A 181 3.13 -2.07 1.77
CA ARG A 181 2.92 -2.19 0.32
C ARG A 181 3.05 -3.64 -0.18
N PHE A 182 3.87 -4.46 0.47
CA PHE A 182 4.06 -5.87 0.13
C PHE A 182 3.18 -6.82 0.95
N GLY A 183 2.39 -6.28 1.88
CA GLY A 183 1.45 -7.01 2.73
C GLY A 183 2.11 -7.51 3.99
N CYS A 184 3.16 -8.32 3.85
CA CYS A 184 3.89 -8.91 4.98
C CYS A 184 5.38 -8.51 5.00
N THR A 185 5.93 -8.49 6.21
CA THR A 185 7.33 -8.15 6.55
C THR A 185 8.16 -9.43 6.61
N PRO A 186 9.38 -9.48 6.04
CA PRO A 186 10.25 -10.66 6.08
C PRO A 186 10.71 -10.96 7.52
N CYS A 187 10.84 -12.24 7.86
CA CYS A 187 11.45 -12.68 9.12
C CYS A 187 12.96 -12.44 9.09
N PHE A 188 13.52 -11.86 10.15
CA PHE A 188 14.93 -11.68 10.41
C PHE A 188 15.35 -12.42 11.70
N CYS A 189 15.35 -13.75 11.64
CA CYS A 189 15.83 -14.60 12.73
C CYS A 189 17.35 -14.86 12.65
N TYR A 190 18.15 -13.83 12.31
CA TYR A 190 19.59 -13.92 12.01
C TYR A 190 19.98 -15.04 11.02
N GLY A 191 19.05 -15.45 10.17
CA GLY A 191 19.23 -16.57 9.23
C GLY A 191 19.08 -17.97 9.85
N HIS A 192 18.80 -18.07 11.15
CA HIS A 192 18.67 -19.33 11.89
C HIS A 192 17.24 -19.85 12.00
N SER A 193 16.26 -19.12 11.44
CA SER A 193 14.88 -19.58 11.25
C SER A 193 14.20 -18.76 10.17
N SER A 194 13.13 -19.31 9.58
CA SER A 194 12.20 -18.59 8.70
C SER A 194 10.78 -18.59 9.27
N ILE A 195 10.60 -19.08 10.49
CA ILE A 195 9.32 -19.15 11.18
C ILE A 195 9.32 -18.07 12.26
N CYS A 196 8.53 -17.03 12.03
CA CYS A 196 8.36 -15.94 12.97
C CYS A 196 6.89 -15.51 13.08
N THR A 197 6.54 -14.91 14.20
CA THR A 197 5.22 -14.31 14.47
C THR A 197 5.39 -12.89 15.01
N THR A 198 4.30 -12.13 15.13
CA THR A 198 4.35 -10.84 15.83
C THR A 198 4.75 -11.05 17.30
N ALA A 199 5.66 -10.21 17.80
CA ALA A 199 6.06 -10.16 19.19
C ALA A 199 5.06 -9.35 20.03
N ASP A 200 4.75 -9.84 21.21
CA ASP A 200 3.86 -9.15 22.15
C ASP A 200 4.58 -8.04 22.91
N GLY A 201 3.84 -7.00 23.30
CA GLY A 201 4.32 -5.95 24.21
C GLY A 201 5.14 -4.84 23.56
N TYR A 202 5.28 -4.84 22.23
CA TYR A 202 5.88 -3.75 21.49
C TYR A 202 4.84 -2.69 21.10
N TYR A 203 5.21 -1.43 21.24
CA TYR A 203 4.39 -0.29 20.86
C TYR A 203 5.10 0.59 19.85
N ALA A 204 4.33 1.11 18.91
CA ALA A 204 4.76 2.05 17.90
C ALA A 204 5.24 3.33 18.57
N MET A 205 6.45 3.78 18.24
CA MET A 205 6.98 5.05 18.71
C MET A 205 7.85 5.70 17.65
N ASN A 206 8.10 7.00 17.81
CA ASN A 206 9.06 7.72 16.97
C ASN A 206 10.22 8.18 17.85
N ILE A 207 11.45 7.91 17.42
CA ILE A 207 12.61 8.62 17.94
C ILE A 207 12.58 10.00 17.28
N SER A 208 12.51 11.08 18.06
CA SER A 208 12.29 12.43 17.55
C SER A 208 13.27 13.46 18.10
N THR A 209 13.57 14.47 17.30
CA THR A 209 14.22 15.72 17.70
C THR A 209 13.48 16.88 17.04
N ASP A 210 12.99 17.82 17.85
CA ASP A 210 12.25 19.00 17.40
C ASP A 210 13.07 20.30 17.47
N PHE A 211 14.24 20.26 18.12
CA PHE A 211 15.15 21.39 18.31
C PHE A 211 14.49 22.62 18.98
N ILE A 212 13.43 22.43 19.77
CA ILE A 212 12.72 23.53 20.45
C ILE A 212 13.63 24.21 21.48
N THR A 213 14.41 23.41 22.21
CA THR A 213 15.19 23.84 23.39
C THR A 213 16.71 23.83 23.18
N GLY A 214 17.20 23.30 22.05
CA GLY A 214 18.63 23.26 21.75
C GLY A 214 19.00 22.25 20.66
N LYS A 215 20.29 21.93 20.57
CA LYS A 215 20.83 20.99 19.57
C LYS A 215 20.62 19.50 19.86
N GLU A 216 20.11 19.12 21.03
CA GLU A 216 19.83 17.72 21.42
C GLU A 216 20.97 16.72 21.11
N LYS A 217 22.23 17.13 21.35
CA LYS A 217 23.46 16.36 21.08
C LYS A 217 23.72 16.02 19.60
N TRP A 218 22.98 16.61 18.67
CA TRP A 218 23.36 16.56 17.25
C TRP A 218 24.71 17.23 17.03
N SER A 219 25.48 16.66 16.11
CA SER A 219 26.79 17.17 15.70
C SER A 219 26.88 17.28 14.19
N ALA A 220 27.95 17.91 13.70
CA ALA A 220 28.22 17.99 12.27
C ALA A 220 29.60 17.42 11.93
N MET A 221 29.74 16.87 10.73
CA MET A 221 31.02 16.35 10.24
C MET A 221 31.14 16.57 8.73
N SER A 222 32.33 16.97 8.29
CA SER A 222 32.75 16.94 6.90
C SER A 222 33.82 15.85 6.72
N LEU A 223 34.25 15.62 5.48
CA LEU A 223 35.36 14.69 5.21
C LEU A 223 36.67 15.06 5.93
N ARG A 224 36.83 16.34 6.31
CA ARG A 224 38.04 16.84 6.99
C ARG A 224 37.96 16.70 8.51
N GLY A 225 36.80 16.31 9.04
CA GLY A 225 36.59 16.09 10.45
C GLY A 225 35.32 16.77 11.00
N PRO A 226 35.20 16.83 12.33
CA PRO A 226 34.06 17.45 13.00
C PRO A 226 33.91 18.92 12.60
N GLN A 227 32.66 19.33 12.38
CA GLN A 227 32.28 20.70 12.06
C GLN A 227 31.38 21.25 13.17
N ASP A 228 31.28 22.57 13.22
CA ASP A 228 30.42 23.24 14.19
C ASP A 228 28.95 23.21 13.75
N ALA A 229 28.07 22.79 14.66
CA ALA A 229 26.64 22.71 14.43
C ALA A 229 25.95 23.75 15.32
N GLN A 230 25.39 24.77 14.67
CA GLN A 230 24.86 25.95 15.34
C GLN A 230 23.35 25.85 15.50
N TRP A 231 22.85 25.92 16.73
CA TRP A 231 21.41 25.94 16.97
C TRP A 231 20.85 27.35 16.79
N SER A 232 19.86 27.50 15.91
CA SER A 232 19.12 28.74 15.72
C SER A 232 17.87 28.74 16.60
N GLU A 233 17.85 29.60 17.61
CA GLU A 233 16.67 29.77 18.47
C GLU A 233 15.46 30.33 17.71
N MET A 234 15.70 31.16 16.69
CA MET A 234 14.65 31.77 15.86
C MET A 234 14.01 30.75 14.92
N ASP A 235 14.82 29.91 14.28
CA ASP A 235 14.35 28.93 13.31
C ASP A 235 13.94 27.60 13.96
N LYS A 236 14.25 27.40 15.24
CA LYS A 236 14.12 26.09 15.92
C LYS A 236 14.73 24.97 15.07
N ALA A 237 15.94 25.24 14.57
CA ALA A 237 16.63 24.39 13.61
C ALA A 237 18.12 24.34 13.91
N LEU A 238 18.77 23.26 13.47
CA LEU A 238 20.21 23.11 13.51
C LEU A 238 20.80 23.55 12.16
N ALA A 239 21.75 24.49 12.20
CA ALA A 239 22.42 25.05 11.05
C ALA A 239 23.85 24.53 10.91
N VAL A 240 24.26 24.22 9.68
CA VAL A 240 25.64 23.90 9.30
C VAL A 240 26.01 24.65 8.04
N SER A 241 27.26 25.10 7.94
CA SER A 241 27.76 25.83 6.78
C SER A 241 28.94 25.11 6.15
N ASP A 242 29.01 25.11 4.82
CA ASP A 242 30.20 24.66 4.11
C ASP A 242 31.27 25.76 4.15
N VAL A 243 32.34 25.50 4.90
CA VAL A 243 33.49 26.41 5.01
C VAL A 243 34.62 26.00 4.07
N ASP A 244 34.62 24.75 3.64
CA ASP A 244 35.78 24.05 3.10
C ASP A 244 35.56 23.54 1.67
N GLY A 245 34.43 23.82 1.04
CA GLY A 245 34.06 23.27 -0.27
C GLY A 245 33.77 21.77 -0.24
N THR A 246 33.45 21.21 0.93
CA THR A 246 33.06 19.80 1.09
C THR A 246 31.71 19.72 1.81
N PRO A 247 30.83 18.80 1.41
CA PRO A 247 29.52 18.69 2.04
C PRO A 247 29.65 18.39 3.54
N VAL A 248 28.82 19.07 4.32
CA VAL A 248 28.72 18.91 5.77
C VAL A 248 27.48 18.09 6.07
N TYR A 249 27.65 17.06 6.90
CA TYR A 249 26.58 16.18 7.34
C TYR A 249 26.18 16.50 8.77
N PHE A 250 24.87 16.55 9.01
CA PHE A 250 24.30 16.38 10.33
C PHE A 250 24.44 14.92 10.76
N ILE A 251 24.94 14.71 11.97
CA ILE A 251 25.16 13.39 12.56
C ILE A 251 24.17 13.22 13.71
N ALA A 252 23.32 12.19 13.58
CA ALA A 252 22.28 11.90 14.55
C ALA A 252 22.87 11.42 15.90
N PRO A 253 22.24 11.77 17.03
CA PRO A 253 22.68 11.35 18.36
C PRO A 253 22.39 9.86 18.64
N GLN A 254 22.92 9.36 19.76
CA GLN A 254 22.88 7.93 20.14
C GLN A 254 21.48 7.30 20.18
N GLN A 255 20.43 8.09 20.39
CA GLN A 255 19.04 7.60 20.36
C GLN A 255 18.62 7.06 18.97
N PHE A 256 19.28 7.50 17.89
CA PHE A 256 19.05 7.03 16.52
C PHE A 256 20.02 5.91 16.10
N THR A 257 20.93 5.49 16.99
CA THR A 257 21.94 4.44 16.72
C THR A 257 21.64 3.19 17.54
N GLY A 258 22.50 2.17 17.46
CA GLY A 258 22.28 0.86 18.09
C GLY A 258 21.35 -0.04 17.26
N ASP A 259 20.57 -0.87 17.94
CA ASP A 259 19.64 -1.78 17.27
C ASP A 259 18.40 -1.01 16.76
N GLN A 260 18.30 -0.89 15.44
CA GLN A 260 17.25 -0.18 14.72
C GLN A 260 16.46 -1.13 13.80
N ARG A 261 16.45 -2.45 14.08
CA ARG A 261 15.68 -3.43 13.27
C ARG A 261 14.19 -3.15 13.26
N ALA A 262 13.64 -2.66 14.37
CA ALA A 262 12.24 -2.26 14.48
C ALA A 262 11.87 -1.04 13.60
N SER A 263 12.87 -0.38 13.01
CA SER A 263 12.71 0.71 12.05
C SER A 263 12.66 0.22 10.59
N TYR A 264 12.84 -1.09 10.35
CA TYR A 264 12.62 -1.67 9.02
C TYR A 264 11.16 -1.54 8.61
N ASN A 265 10.93 -1.19 7.35
CA ASN A 265 9.62 -0.85 6.81
C ASN A 265 8.92 0.31 7.57
N GLN A 266 9.70 1.15 8.27
CA GLN A 266 9.26 2.43 8.80
C GLN A 266 9.93 3.56 8.03
N ASP A 267 9.57 4.80 8.36
CA ASP A 267 10.09 5.98 7.69
C ASP A 267 11.10 6.73 8.56
N LEU A 268 12.13 7.27 7.91
CA LEU A 268 12.94 8.37 8.40
C LEU A 268 12.44 9.64 7.71
N TRP A 269 11.98 10.64 8.48
CA TRP A 269 11.53 11.90 7.91
C TRP A 269 12.06 13.10 8.68
N PHE A 270 12.28 14.20 7.95
CA PHE A 270 12.81 15.43 8.50
C PHE A 270 12.46 16.63 7.61
N THR A 271 12.63 17.83 8.13
CA THR A 271 12.52 19.07 7.39
C THR A 271 13.92 19.63 7.11
N LEU A 272 14.18 20.02 5.85
CA LEU A 272 15.46 20.60 5.44
C LEU A 272 15.23 21.82 4.53
N ARG A 273 16.02 22.87 4.74
CA ARG A 273 16.17 24.02 3.82
C ARG A 273 17.63 24.42 3.66
N VAL A 274 17.98 24.99 2.51
CA VAL A 274 19.35 25.40 2.16
C VAL A 274 19.41 26.84 1.67
N GLN A 275 20.44 27.60 2.04
CA GLN A 275 20.55 29.03 1.76
C GLN A 275 21.28 29.26 0.43
N GLN A 276 20.55 29.11 -0.69
CA GLN A 276 20.94 29.44 -2.08
C GLN A 276 22.45 29.66 -2.39
N GLY A 277 23.04 28.62 -2.98
CA GLY A 277 24.17 28.66 -3.94
C GLY A 277 23.95 27.52 -4.94
N GLN A 278 24.54 27.51 -6.14
CA GLN A 278 24.27 26.51 -7.19
C GLN A 278 24.21 25.06 -6.67
N ILE A 279 23.00 24.51 -6.56
CA ILE A 279 22.72 23.23 -5.89
C ILE A 279 23.35 22.10 -6.71
N GLN A 280 24.28 21.36 -6.11
CA GLN A 280 24.85 20.13 -6.66
C GLN A 280 24.26 18.92 -5.94
N PRO A 281 23.08 18.43 -6.36
CA PRO A 281 22.52 17.20 -5.81
C PRO A 281 23.45 16.02 -6.13
N SER A 282 23.38 14.98 -5.30
CA SER A 282 24.05 13.71 -5.56
C SER A 282 23.59 13.12 -6.92
N VAL A 283 24.53 12.63 -7.73
CA VAL A 283 24.23 12.24 -9.13
C VAL A 283 23.70 10.80 -9.20
N ARG A 284 22.78 10.59 -10.16
CA ARG A 284 22.20 9.30 -10.56
C ARG A 284 23.05 8.66 -11.67
N CYS A 285 23.75 7.57 -11.40
CA CYS A 285 24.25 6.69 -12.47
C CYS A 285 23.13 5.70 -12.83
N TYR A 286 22.51 5.85 -14.00
CA TYR A 286 21.63 4.81 -14.55
C TYR A 286 22.49 3.71 -15.17
N SER A 287 22.37 2.48 -14.65
CA SER A 287 22.55 1.29 -15.47
C SER A 287 21.15 0.79 -15.82
N ASP A 288 20.69 1.05 -17.04
CA ASP A 288 19.95 0.11 -17.88
C ASP A 288 19.59 0.78 -19.22
N SER A 289 20.14 0.19 -20.30
CA SER A 289 19.78 0.23 -21.73
C SER A 289 18.98 1.41 -22.32
N ASP A 290 19.53 1.98 -23.39
CA ASP A 290 18.90 2.83 -24.44
C ASP A 290 18.95 4.37 -24.32
N ASN A 291 20.12 4.95 -23.99
CA ASN A 291 20.44 6.33 -24.41
C ASN A 291 21.94 6.51 -24.72
N PRO A 292 22.36 6.96 -25.93
CA PRO A 292 23.78 7.04 -26.31
C PRO A 292 24.56 8.25 -25.77
N ASP A 293 23.92 9.21 -25.09
CA ASP A 293 24.57 10.46 -24.66
C ASP A 293 24.81 10.57 -23.15
N CYS A 294 25.22 9.47 -22.49
CA CYS A 294 25.75 9.52 -21.13
C CYS A 294 27.11 8.78 -21.05
N PRO A 295 28.23 9.48 -20.78
CA PRO A 295 29.53 8.84 -20.68
C PRO A 295 29.69 8.23 -19.28
N CYS A 296 29.28 6.97 -19.12
CA CYS A 296 29.87 6.10 -18.10
C CYS A 296 30.62 5.00 -18.86
N PRO A 297 31.97 4.98 -18.84
CA PRO A 297 32.72 3.95 -19.53
C PRO A 297 32.43 2.62 -18.85
N SER A 298 31.81 1.74 -19.62
CA SER A 298 31.68 0.32 -19.35
C SER A 298 33.00 -0.26 -18.88
N THR A 299 32.94 -0.98 -17.75
CA THR A 299 33.81 -2.11 -17.37
C THR A 299 35.33 -1.90 -17.48
N LEU A 300 35.99 -2.02 -16.32
CA LEU A 300 37.42 -1.85 -16.06
C LEU A 300 37.83 -0.38 -15.92
N LEU A 301 37.82 0.12 -14.67
CA LEU A 301 38.82 1.03 -14.05
C LEU A 301 38.22 1.72 -12.79
N CYS A 302 37.84 0.93 -11.79
CA CYS A 302 37.85 1.40 -10.39
C CYS A 302 38.72 0.47 -9.54
N GLN A 303 39.91 0.15 -10.06
CA GLN A 303 40.99 -0.47 -9.30
C GLN A 303 42.29 0.29 -9.62
N TYR A 304 42.86 0.91 -8.60
CA TYR A 304 44.23 1.44 -8.51
C TYR A 304 44.75 2.30 -9.66
N VAL A 305 44.76 3.64 -9.53
CA VAL A 305 45.89 4.46 -10.02
C VAL A 305 46.06 5.72 -9.16
N TYR A 306 47.25 5.85 -8.57
CA TYR A 306 47.84 7.10 -8.08
C TYR A 306 48.10 8.05 -9.25
N LEU A 307 47.32 9.11 -9.49
CA LEU A 307 47.78 10.26 -10.29
C LEU A 307 47.08 11.57 -9.89
N THR A 308 47.87 12.63 -9.85
CA THR A 308 47.58 14.02 -9.48
C THR A 308 46.66 14.77 -10.47
N PRO A 309 46.10 15.94 -10.08
CA PRO A 309 44.87 16.50 -10.66
C PRO A 309 45.13 17.57 -11.73
N THR A 310 44.31 17.59 -12.78
CA THR A 310 44.03 18.79 -13.59
C THR A 310 42.56 18.79 -14.06
N PHE A 311 41.86 19.85 -13.68
CA PHE A 311 40.58 20.39 -14.18
C PHE A 311 40.43 20.28 -15.72
N ASP A 312 39.25 20.22 -16.35
CA ASP A 312 37.96 20.87 -16.11
C ASP A 312 36.90 20.13 -16.97
N ASP A 313 35.74 19.79 -16.41
CA ASP A 313 34.43 19.48 -17.06
C ASP A 313 33.57 18.49 -16.22
N GLY A 314 32.52 19.01 -15.56
CA GLY A 314 31.30 18.22 -15.30
C GLY A 314 31.28 17.24 -14.12
N LEU A 315 31.67 17.71 -12.93
CA LEU A 315 31.55 17.10 -11.59
C LEU A 315 30.42 16.08 -11.38
N CYS A 316 30.76 14.78 -11.35
CA CYS A 316 29.95 13.78 -10.66
C CYS A 316 30.11 13.96 -9.14
N SER A 317 29.03 14.30 -8.42
CA SER A 317 29.05 14.34 -6.95
C SER A 317 29.11 12.90 -6.40
N PHE A 318 30.21 12.56 -5.72
CA PHE A 318 30.45 11.26 -5.08
C PHE A 318 29.79 11.12 -3.70
N TYR A 319 28.95 12.07 -3.31
CA TYR A 319 28.41 12.17 -1.96
C TYR A 319 26.97 11.69 -1.91
N TRP A 320 26.66 10.81 -0.97
CA TRP A 320 25.29 10.40 -0.65
C TRP A 320 24.65 11.39 0.30
N ASP A 321 23.33 11.55 0.26
CA ASP A 321 22.68 12.60 1.03
C ASP A 321 22.11 12.07 2.35
N VAL A 322 21.50 10.88 2.35
CA VAL A 322 21.08 10.17 3.56
C VAL A 322 21.88 8.89 3.66
N VAL A 323 22.57 8.68 4.78
CA VAL A 323 23.46 7.52 4.98
C VAL A 323 23.21 6.89 6.34
N ILE A 324 22.96 5.58 6.37
CA ILE A 324 22.90 4.74 7.57
C ILE A 324 24.15 3.86 7.57
N VAL A 325 24.94 3.92 8.64
CA VAL A 325 26.21 3.19 8.75
C VAL A 325 26.05 2.08 9.77
N GLY A 326 26.35 0.84 9.39
CA GLY A 326 26.43 -0.31 10.30
C GLY A 326 27.71 -0.28 11.15
N ALA A 327 27.75 -1.07 12.23
CA ALA A 327 28.94 -1.19 13.08
C ALA A 327 30.11 -1.91 12.39
N ASP A 328 29.84 -2.68 11.34
CA ASP A 328 30.81 -3.32 10.46
C ASP A 328 31.37 -2.37 9.39
N GLY A 329 30.86 -1.13 9.32
CA GLY A 329 31.24 -0.12 8.34
C GLY A 329 30.46 -0.18 7.03
N GLN A 330 29.48 -1.07 6.90
CA GLN A 330 28.62 -1.11 5.72
C GLN A 330 27.67 0.11 5.71
N GLU A 331 27.58 0.82 4.58
CA GLU A 331 26.74 2.01 4.44
C GLU A 331 25.54 1.74 3.53
N LEU A 332 24.34 2.12 3.99
CA LEU A 332 23.11 2.21 3.21
C LEU A 332 22.83 3.66 2.90
N SER A 333 22.69 3.99 1.63
CA SER A 333 22.73 5.37 1.16
C SER A 333 21.63 5.70 0.16
N LEU A 334 21.16 6.95 0.19
CA LEU A 334 20.18 7.51 -0.74
C LEU A 334 20.57 8.92 -1.21
N PRO A 335 20.24 9.28 -2.46
CA PRO A 335 20.19 10.68 -2.88
C PRO A 335 18.94 11.36 -2.27
N ILE A 336 19.01 12.68 -2.08
CA ILE A 336 17.97 13.46 -1.38
C ILE A 336 16.60 13.41 -2.07
N PHE A 337 16.58 13.27 -3.40
CA PHE A 337 15.37 13.20 -4.22
C PHE A 337 14.84 11.77 -4.42
N ALA A 338 15.45 10.77 -3.77
CA ALA A 338 14.96 9.40 -3.85
C ALA A 338 13.54 9.30 -3.29
N GLN A 339 12.79 8.28 -3.73
CA GLN A 339 11.43 8.00 -3.25
C GLN A 339 10.46 9.19 -3.43
N ASP A 340 10.57 9.87 -4.59
CA ASP A 340 9.73 11.00 -4.99
C ASP A 340 9.88 12.26 -4.09
N ASN A 341 11.00 12.37 -3.38
CA ASN A 341 11.31 13.58 -2.61
C ASN A 341 11.76 14.74 -3.52
N PRO A 342 11.44 15.99 -3.16
CA PRO A 342 11.85 17.17 -3.91
C PRO A 342 13.35 17.48 -3.76
N THR A 343 13.90 18.31 -4.64
CA THR A 343 15.28 18.82 -4.48
C THR A 343 15.34 19.97 -3.47
N PRO A 344 16.37 20.02 -2.60
CA PRO A 344 16.54 21.11 -1.63
C PRO A 344 16.51 22.50 -2.27
N ASN A 345 15.87 23.44 -1.58
CA ASN A 345 15.90 24.85 -1.94
C ASN A 345 15.80 25.72 -0.67
N SER A 346 15.60 27.03 -0.86
CA SER A 346 15.52 28.02 0.21
C SER A 346 14.28 27.91 1.09
N ASN A 347 13.25 27.20 0.65
CA ASN A 347 12.04 26.97 1.42
C ASN A 347 12.17 25.70 2.25
N GLU A 348 11.46 25.65 3.38
CA GLU A 348 11.32 24.43 4.15
C GLU A 348 10.59 23.35 3.36
N GLN A 349 11.19 22.17 3.32
CA GLN A 349 10.63 21.01 2.64
C GLN A 349 10.69 19.79 3.54
N HIS A 350 9.68 18.95 3.44
CA HIS A 350 9.61 17.69 4.16
C HIS A 350 10.16 16.56 3.30
N TYR A 351 11.08 15.80 3.87
CA TYR A 351 11.70 14.64 3.26
C TYR A 351 11.26 13.39 4.01
N ARG A 352 10.92 12.32 3.28
CA ARG A 352 10.50 11.05 3.86
C ARG A 352 11.13 9.89 3.10
N PHE A 353 11.83 9.03 3.83
CA PHE A 353 12.52 7.87 3.27
C PHE A 353 12.05 6.60 3.98
N ARG A 354 11.42 5.70 3.23
CA ARG A 354 11.10 4.36 3.66
C ARG A 354 12.37 3.54 3.78
N ILE A 355 12.63 2.97 4.95
CA ILE A 355 13.78 2.10 5.23
C ILE A 355 13.41 0.68 4.84
N HIS A 356 13.79 0.24 3.63
CA HIS A 356 13.38 -1.06 3.11
C HIS A 356 14.32 -1.52 1.98
N ALA A 357 14.66 -2.83 1.96
CA ALA A 357 15.66 -3.40 1.03
C ALA A 357 15.21 -3.44 -0.43
N ASN A 358 13.90 -3.55 -0.68
CA ASN A 358 13.35 -3.63 -2.04
C ASN A 358 13.86 -2.48 -2.96
N PRO A 359 14.35 -2.79 -4.18
CA PRO A 359 14.94 -1.82 -5.10
C PRO A 359 14.08 -0.61 -5.44
N ILE A 360 12.75 -0.68 -5.31
CA ILE A 360 11.86 0.48 -5.54
C ILE A 360 12.16 1.65 -4.61
N PHE A 361 12.72 1.38 -3.42
CA PHE A 361 13.09 2.40 -2.43
C PHE A 361 14.51 2.94 -2.62
N GLN A 362 15.22 2.46 -3.65
CA GLN A 362 16.44 3.06 -4.20
C GLN A 362 17.66 3.07 -3.29
N TRP A 363 17.65 2.35 -2.16
CA TRP A 363 18.82 2.24 -1.28
C TRP A 363 20.02 1.62 -2.01
N SER A 364 21.21 2.15 -1.73
CA SER A 364 22.48 1.73 -2.31
C SER A 364 23.49 1.37 -1.20
N PRO A 365 24.27 0.27 -1.32
CA PRO A 365 24.19 -0.73 -2.38
C PRO A 365 22.89 -1.53 -2.29
N ARG A 366 22.54 -2.21 -3.40
CA ARG A 366 21.40 -3.13 -3.39
C ARG A 366 21.77 -4.36 -2.57
N LEU A 367 21.13 -4.50 -1.41
CA LEU A 367 21.26 -5.66 -0.52
C LEU A 367 19.98 -6.49 -0.54
N ASN A 368 20.10 -7.78 -0.21
CA ASN A 368 18.92 -8.59 0.12
C ASN A 368 18.35 -8.16 1.49
N GLU A 369 17.16 -8.64 1.83
CA GLU A 369 16.48 -8.27 3.07
C GLU A 369 17.29 -8.62 4.33
N LEU A 370 17.95 -9.78 4.36
CA LEU A 370 18.74 -10.23 5.51
C LEU A 370 19.95 -9.32 5.76
N ASP A 371 20.72 -9.02 4.72
CA ASP A 371 21.90 -8.16 4.83
C ASP A 371 21.50 -6.72 5.18
N PHE A 372 20.41 -6.21 4.59
CA PHE A 372 19.90 -4.87 4.89
C PHE A 372 19.46 -4.73 6.35
N ILE A 373 18.69 -5.69 6.87
CA ILE A 373 18.29 -5.69 8.29
C ILE A 373 19.51 -5.98 9.19
N GLY A 374 20.50 -6.72 8.69
CA GLY A 374 21.80 -6.91 9.32
C GLY A 374 22.49 -5.58 9.63
N VAL A 375 22.52 -4.63 8.69
CA VAL A 375 23.04 -3.27 8.93
C VAL A 375 22.24 -2.56 10.03
N LEU A 376 20.91 -2.71 10.03
CA LEU A 376 20.03 -2.12 11.05
C LEU A 376 20.17 -2.76 12.44
N SER A 377 20.70 -3.97 12.55
CA SER A 377 20.90 -4.66 13.83
C SER A 377 21.90 -3.96 14.75
N ASN A 378 22.79 -3.16 14.17
CA ASN A 378 23.70 -2.32 14.93
C ASN A 378 24.16 -1.12 14.08
N VAL A 379 23.37 -0.05 14.10
CA VAL A 379 23.67 1.21 13.43
C VAL A 379 24.69 1.99 14.26
N SER A 380 25.80 2.38 13.66
CA SER A 380 26.84 3.21 14.28
C SER A 380 26.61 4.71 14.06
N ALA A 381 26.03 5.11 12.92
CA ALA A 381 25.71 6.49 12.62
C ALA A 381 24.56 6.61 11.61
N ILE A 382 23.75 7.67 11.75
CA ILE A 382 22.86 8.17 10.69
C ILE A 382 23.34 9.57 10.32
N LYS A 383 23.59 9.79 9.03
CA LYS A 383 24.12 11.04 8.47
C LYS A 383 23.09 11.64 7.50
N ILE A 384 22.79 12.92 7.64
CA ILE A 384 21.94 13.68 6.73
C ILE A 384 22.77 14.85 6.19
N ARG A 385 22.93 14.94 4.87
CA ARG A 385 23.67 16.01 4.23
C ARG A 385 22.95 17.34 4.40
N GLY A 386 23.66 18.32 4.95
CA GLY A 386 23.14 19.67 5.19
C GLY A 386 23.46 20.65 4.07
N THR A 387 24.62 20.53 3.42
CA THR A 387 25.08 21.51 2.41
C THR A 387 25.24 20.91 1.02
N TYR A 388 24.73 21.61 0.02
CA TYR A 388 24.65 21.12 -1.37
C TYR A 388 25.47 21.93 -2.37
N SER A 389 26.03 23.06 -1.92
CA SER A 389 26.81 23.97 -2.75
C SER A 389 27.98 24.54 -1.94
N ASN A 390 29.01 25.03 -2.63
CA ASN A 390 30.14 25.68 -1.97
C ASN A 390 29.67 26.95 -1.24
N GLY A 391 29.97 27.06 0.05
CA GLY A 391 29.52 28.17 0.90
C GLY A 391 28.04 28.13 1.28
N ASP A 392 27.33 27.01 1.02
CA ASP A 392 25.92 26.84 1.38
C ASP A 392 25.73 26.70 2.89
N VAL A 393 24.53 27.05 3.36
CA VAL A 393 24.10 26.88 4.75
C VAL A 393 22.82 26.06 4.78
N GLY A 394 22.90 24.88 5.41
CA GLY A 394 21.77 23.98 5.59
C GLY A 394 21.14 24.12 6.96
N PHE A 395 19.81 23.99 7.03
CA PHE A 395 19.03 24.01 8.27
C PHE A 395 18.17 22.75 8.36
N LEU A 396 18.32 21.99 9.44
CA LEU A 396 17.59 20.75 9.73
C LEU A 396 16.64 20.93 10.91
N SER A 397 15.39 20.47 10.77
CA SER A 397 14.41 20.46 11.85
C SER A 397 13.47 19.25 11.78
N ASN A 398 12.70 18.99 12.85
CA ASN A 398 11.65 17.97 12.93
C ASN A 398 12.10 16.57 12.45
N VAL A 399 13.20 16.05 13.00
CA VAL A 399 13.73 14.75 12.61
C VAL A 399 13.01 13.64 13.37
N HIS A 400 12.52 12.64 12.65
CA HIS A 400 11.81 11.51 13.21
C HIS A 400 12.22 10.20 12.54
N LEU A 401 12.35 9.14 13.34
CA LEU A 401 12.54 7.77 12.89
C LEU A 401 11.44 6.90 13.51
N GLY A 402 10.60 6.31 12.67
CA GLY A 402 9.59 5.36 13.12
C GLY A 402 10.24 4.07 13.61
N THR A 403 9.84 3.59 14.79
CA THR A 403 10.39 2.39 15.41
C THR A 403 9.38 1.77 16.38
N ALA A 404 9.79 0.76 17.14
CA ALA A 404 8.98 0.16 18.19
C ALA A 404 9.78 -0.03 19.49
N SER A 405 9.10 0.05 20.64
CA SER A 405 9.70 -0.16 21.95
C SER A 405 8.77 -0.90 22.89
N LEU A 406 9.35 -1.55 23.90
CA LEU A 406 8.65 -2.16 25.03
C LEU A 406 8.10 -1.09 26.00
N ALA A 407 8.61 0.14 25.92
CA ALA A 407 8.12 1.24 26.73
C ALA A 407 6.81 1.79 26.14
N VAL A 408 5.76 1.81 26.96
CA VAL A 408 4.49 2.45 26.61
C VAL A 408 4.69 3.96 26.63
N SER A 409 4.70 4.61 25.46
CA SER A 409 4.77 6.07 25.36
C SER A 409 3.46 6.64 24.79
N GLY A 410 2.86 7.61 25.50
CA GLY A 410 1.72 8.41 25.02
C GLY A 410 0.36 8.03 25.63
N ASP A 411 -0.63 8.91 25.41
CA ASP A 411 -1.98 8.78 25.97
C ASP A 411 -2.83 7.65 25.34
N ASN A 412 -2.43 7.16 24.16
CA ASN A 412 -3.07 6.04 23.45
C ASN A 412 -2.02 5.23 22.67
N PRO A 413 -1.35 4.28 23.30
CA PRO A 413 -0.24 3.54 22.68
C PRO A 413 -0.77 2.57 21.61
N LYS A 414 -0.27 2.70 20.37
CA LYS A 414 -0.58 1.77 19.27
C LYS A 414 0.39 0.60 19.33
N GLU A 415 -0.13 -0.63 19.33
CA GLU A 415 0.70 -1.84 19.29
C GLU A 415 1.49 -1.93 17.97
N ALA A 416 2.77 -2.29 18.06
CA ALA A 416 3.65 -2.48 16.92
C ALA A 416 3.68 -3.95 16.50
N LYS A 417 2.91 -4.28 15.45
CA LYS A 417 2.78 -5.67 14.97
C LYS A 417 3.93 -6.15 14.08
N TRP A 418 4.79 -5.23 13.65
CA TRP A 418 5.92 -5.47 12.75
C TRP A 418 7.21 -5.87 13.47
N VAL A 419 7.18 -6.08 14.79
CA VAL A 419 8.29 -6.68 15.52
C VAL A 419 8.09 -8.18 15.56
N GLU A 420 9.11 -8.93 15.17
CA GLU A 420 9.02 -10.39 15.10
C GLU A 420 9.42 -11.07 16.42
N SER A 421 8.91 -12.28 16.60
CA SER A 421 9.35 -13.28 17.56
C SER A 421 9.61 -14.58 16.79
N CYS A 422 10.85 -15.06 16.84
CA CYS A 422 11.30 -16.19 16.05
C CYS A 422 11.16 -17.52 16.79
N SER A 423 10.76 -18.55 16.04
CA SER A 423 10.86 -19.95 16.49
C SER A 423 12.23 -20.51 16.11
N CYS A 424 13.16 -20.53 17.07
CA CYS A 424 14.56 -20.89 16.82
C CYS A 424 14.79 -22.38 16.58
N LEU A 425 15.74 -22.68 15.69
CA LEU A 425 16.27 -24.03 15.51
C LEU A 425 17.03 -24.51 16.76
N GLU A 426 17.23 -25.82 16.85
CA GLU A 426 17.98 -26.43 17.95
C GLU A 426 19.38 -25.81 18.08
N GLY A 427 19.74 -25.44 19.31
CA GLY A 427 21.02 -24.80 19.62
C GLY A 427 21.01 -23.27 19.59
N PHE A 428 19.90 -22.62 19.22
CA PHE A 428 19.74 -21.16 19.24
C PHE A 428 18.65 -20.71 20.22
N VAL A 429 18.83 -19.53 20.80
CA VAL A 429 17.89 -18.87 21.72
C VAL A 429 17.91 -17.35 21.50
N GLY A 430 16.93 -16.67 22.09
CA GLY A 430 16.69 -15.24 21.92
C GLY A 430 15.44 -14.99 21.07
N GLN A 431 14.92 -13.76 21.11
CA GLN A 431 13.73 -13.39 20.33
C GLN A 431 13.98 -13.49 18.82
N PHE A 432 15.24 -13.31 18.40
CA PHE A 432 15.65 -13.31 17.01
C PHE A 432 16.63 -14.45 16.69
N CYS A 433 16.82 -15.41 17.60
CA CYS A 433 17.79 -16.50 17.48
C CYS A 433 19.25 -16.05 17.40
N GLU A 434 19.58 -14.94 18.06
CA GLU A 434 20.89 -14.28 18.01
C GLU A 434 21.98 -14.94 18.87
N SER A 435 21.58 -15.80 19.81
CA SER A 435 22.46 -16.39 20.83
C SER A 435 22.43 -17.91 20.81
N CYS A 436 23.51 -18.55 21.27
CA CYS A 436 23.54 -20.01 21.43
C CYS A 436 22.81 -20.46 22.69
N ALA A 437 22.04 -21.53 22.57
CA ALA A 437 21.36 -22.19 23.67
C ALA A 437 22.38 -22.74 24.69
N PRO A 438 22.00 -22.92 25.97
CA PRO A 438 22.83 -23.62 26.93
C PRO A 438 23.28 -24.99 26.40
N GLY A 439 24.59 -25.28 26.49
CA GLY A 439 25.16 -26.52 25.93
C GLY A 439 25.58 -26.41 24.47
N TYR A 440 25.47 -25.23 23.86
CA TYR A 440 25.98 -24.89 22.54
C TYR A 440 26.93 -23.69 22.61
N LYS A 441 27.90 -23.63 21.68
CA LYS A 441 28.85 -22.53 21.49
C LYS A 441 28.90 -22.10 20.03
N ARG A 442 29.37 -20.89 19.74
CA ARG A 442 29.65 -20.47 18.36
C ARG A 442 30.76 -21.34 17.75
N GLU A 443 30.58 -21.70 16.48
CA GLU A 443 31.58 -22.47 15.72
C GLU A 443 32.88 -21.68 15.57
N LEU A 444 32.78 -20.41 15.17
CA LEU A 444 33.90 -19.47 15.15
C LEU A 444 33.85 -18.52 16.35
N LYS A 445 34.92 -18.46 17.13
CA LYS A 445 35.03 -17.51 18.25
C LYS A 445 34.87 -16.08 17.71
N TYR A 446 33.91 -15.34 18.26
CA TYR A 446 33.57 -13.97 17.84
C TYR A 446 33.04 -13.80 16.42
N GLY A 447 32.54 -14.86 15.76
CA GLY A 447 32.01 -14.76 14.39
C GLY A 447 30.66 -14.02 14.25
N GLY A 448 30.22 -13.32 15.31
CA GLY A 448 28.99 -12.52 15.31
C GLY A 448 27.68 -13.32 15.31
N PRO A 449 26.52 -12.63 15.36
CA PRO A 449 25.20 -13.25 15.52
C PRO A 449 24.79 -14.24 14.42
N PHE A 450 25.30 -14.09 13.19
CA PHE A 450 25.04 -14.97 12.06
C PHE A 450 25.78 -16.32 12.12
N ASN A 451 26.67 -16.50 13.10
CA ASN A 451 27.47 -17.71 13.24
C ASN A 451 26.63 -18.90 13.73
N ARG A 452 27.05 -20.12 13.36
CA ARG A 452 26.38 -21.36 13.77
C ARG A 452 26.67 -21.69 15.23
N CYS A 453 25.67 -22.25 15.91
CA CYS A 453 25.82 -22.82 17.24
C CYS A 453 26.05 -24.34 17.13
N ILE A 454 27.18 -24.80 17.64
CA ILE A 454 27.57 -26.22 17.70
C ILE A 454 27.55 -26.70 19.15
N LYS A 455 27.23 -27.97 19.37
CA LYS A 455 27.18 -28.55 20.71
C LYS A 455 28.55 -28.46 21.39
N CYS A 456 28.55 -28.13 22.68
CA CYS A 456 29.77 -28.10 23.48
C CYS A 456 30.40 -29.52 23.54
N ASP A 457 31.72 -29.60 23.38
CA ASP A 457 32.49 -30.79 23.72
C ASP A 457 33.21 -30.56 25.06
N CYS A 458 32.51 -30.89 26.14
CA CYS A 458 33.04 -30.74 27.51
C CYS A 458 33.61 -32.05 28.07
N HIS A 459 33.77 -33.11 27.26
CA HIS A 459 34.29 -34.41 27.66
C HIS A 459 33.68 -34.99 28.96
N GLY A 460 32.40 -34.71 29.23
CA GLY A 460 31.69 -35.18 30.42
C GLY A 460 31.88 -34.34 31.70
N HIS A 461 32.61 -33.22 31.63
CA HIS A 461 32.82 -32.32 32.78
C HIS A 461 31.69 -31.32 33.02
N SER A 462 30.86 -31.07 32.01
CA SER A 462 29.73 -30.14 32.09
C SER A 462 28.73 -30.42 30.97
N GLU A 463 27.46 -30.12 31.22
CA GLU A 463 26.40 -30.11 30.19
C GLU A 463 26.26 -28.74 29.51
N SER A 464 26.89 -27.70 30.07
CA SER A 464 26.92 -26.34 29.53
C SER A 464 28.35 -25.83 29.34
N CYS A 465 28.52 -24.92 28.39
CA CYS A 465 29.76 -24.17 28.20
C CYS A 465 29.43 -22.71 27.86
N ASP A 466 30.43 -21.85 27.99
CA ASP A 466 30.35 -20.44 27.59
C ASP A 466 30.08 -20.34 26.08
N ALA A 467 29.10 -19.52 25.70
CA ALA A 467 28.56 -19.46 24.35
C ALA A 467 29.58 -18.96 23.30
N GLU A 468 30.57 -18.18 23.71
CA GLU A 468 31.58 -17.60 22.80
C GLU A 468 32.90 -18.39 22.81
N SER A 469 33.42 -18.69 24.00
CA SER A 469 34.71 -19.37 24.17
C SER A 469 34.60 -20.89 24.13
N GLY A 470 33.43 -21.45 24.39
CA GLY A 470 33.23 -22.89 24.53
C GLY A 470 33.80 -23.49 25.80
N GLN A 471 34.26 -22.67 26.75
CA GLN A 471 34.86 -23.16 27.99
C GLN A 471 33.77 -23.65 28.95
N SER A 472 34.04 -24.78 29.59
CA SER A 472 33.16 -25.28 30.65
C SER A 472 33.25 -24.38 31.90
N PRO A 473 32.21 -24.27 32.73
CA PRO A 473 32.26 -23.57 34.01
C PRO A 473 33.41 -24.04 34.93
N ALA A 474 33.79 -25.32 34.83
CA ALA A 474 34.92 -25.90 35.54
C ALA A 474 36.30 -25.39 35.06
N GLN A 475 36.42 -24.95 33.80
CA GLN A 475 37.65 -24.34 33.27
C GLN A 475 37.75 -22.84 33.59
N LEU A 476 36.61 -22.13 33.59
CA LEU A 476 36.55 -20.71 33.96
C LEU A 476 36.93 -20.49 35.43
N SER A 477 36.46 -21.37 36.32
CA SER A 477 36.82 -21.32 37.76
C SER A 477 38.30 -21.61 38.05
N TYR A 478 39.00 -22.38 37.20
CA TYR A 478 40.45 -22.58 37.33
C TYR A 478 41.28 -21.34 36.91
N LEU A 479 40.77 -20.55 35.96
CA LEU A 479 41.40 -19.30 35.53
C LEU A 479 41.15 -18.15 36.51
N ASP A 480 39.96 -18.05 37.10
CA ASP A 480 39.66 -17.05 38.14
C ASP A 480 40.47 -17.25 39.43
N VAL A 481 40.89 -18.50 39.74
CA VAL A 481 41.80 -18.77 40.86
C VAL A 481 43.23 -18.32 40.55
N PHE A 482 43.70 -18.46 39.30
CA PHE A 482 45.04 -18.02 38.90
C PHE A 482 45.19 -16.49 38.84
N VAL A 483 44.12 -15.75 38.53
CA VAL A 483 44.17 -14.28 38.52
C VAL A 483 44.21 -13.70 39.94
N ARG A 484 43.65 -14.41 40.94
CA ARG A 484 43.70 -14.00 42.36
C ARG A 484 45.01 -14.37 43.09
N GLU A 485 45.93 -15.10 42.46
CA GLU A 485 47.25 -15.41 43.02
C GLU A 485 48.40 -14.55 42.42
N ILE A 486 48.08 -13.57 41.56
CA ILE A 486 49.05 -12.62 40.97
C ILE A 486 48.70 -11.14 41.29
N GLU A 487 47.87 -10.91 42.31
CA GLU A 487 47.76 -9.62 43.03
C GLU A 487 48.19 -9.82 44.48
#